data_AF-A0AB36DLQ1-F1
#
_entry.id   AF-A0AB36DLQ1-F1
#
_cell.length_a   1.000
_cell.length_b   1.000
_cell.length_c   1.000
_cell.angle_alpha   90.00
_cell.angle_beta   90.00
_cell.angle_gamma   90.00
#
_symmetry.space_group_name_H-M   'P 1'
#
loop_
_entity.id
_entity.type
_entity.pdbx_description
1 polymer ?
#
loop_
_entity_poly.entity_id
_entity_poly.type
_entity_poly.pdbx_seq_one_letter_code
_entity_poly.pdbx_strand_id
1 'polypeptide(L)'
;MDISKKDRIALVITILLIVFGVISEEFIFVVLFFILIYWGVRIIKNNISFINFDRRDRAEEMPDSLANELAKLAYLRQTGVITEDEFLFCKSKLLDQ
;
A
#
# COMPACT_ATOMS: atom_id res chain seq x y z
N MET A 1 10.71 -18.97 -2.95
CA MET A 1 10.25 -17.73 -3.59
C MET A 1 9.19 -18.12 -4.61
N ASP A 2 7.92 -18.11 -4.21
CA ASP A 2 6.83 -18.52 -5.10
C ASP A 2 6.58 -17.45 -6.16
N ILE A 3 6.94 -17.79 -7.40
CA ILE A 3 6.71 -16.92 -8.56
C ILE A 3 5.22 -16.92 -8.83
N SER A 4 4.58 -15.76 -8.59
CA SER A 4 3.15 -15.54 -8.84
C SER A 4 2.78 -15.85 -10.29
N LYS A 5 1.55 -16.33 -10.55
CA LYS A 5 1.08 -16.65 -11.91
C LYS A 5 1.27 -15.47 -12.88
N LYS A 6 1.08 -14.23 -12.41
CA LYS A 6 1.29 -13.00 -13.19
C LYS A 6 2.75 -12.82 -13.58
N ASP A 7 3.67 -13.17 -12.68
CA ASP A 7 5.10 -13.05 -12.89
C ASP A 7 5.61 -14.09 -13.88
N ARG A 8 5.02 -15.30 -13.86
CA ARG A 8 5.32 -16.35 -14.85
C ARG A 8 4.92 -15.91 -16.26
N ILE A 9 3.72 -15.33 -16.41
CA ILE A 9 3.23 -14.80 -17.70
C ILE A 9 4.13 -13.67 -18.20
N ALA A 10 4.50 -12.73 -17.32
CA ALA A 10 5.43 -11.66 -17.66
C ALA A 10 6.79 -12.18 -18.14
N LEU A 11 7.30 -13.23 -17.51
CA LEU A 11 8.56 -13.87 -17.88
C LEU A 11 8.48 -14.51 -19.28
N VAL A 12 7.40 -15.25 -19.55
CA VAL A 12 7.15 -15.88 -20.85
C VAL A 12 7.04 -14.83 -21.97
N ILE A 13 6.30 -13.74 -21.73
CA ILE A 13 6.16 -12.64 -22.70
C ILE A 13 7.52 -11.95 -22.94
N THR A 14 8.31 -11.74 -21.89
CA THR A 14 9.65 -11.15 -22.00
C THR A 14 10.55 -12.02 -22.87
N ILE A 15 10.57 -13.34 -22.65
CA ILE A 15 11.36 -14.28 -23.45
C ILE A 15 10.90 -14.27 -24.91
N LEU A 16 9.59 -14.28 -25.17
CA LEU A 16 9.04 -14.26 -26.52
C LEU A 16 9.44 -12.97 -27.27
N LEU A 17 9.37 -11.83 -26.58
CA LEU A 17 9.79 -10.54 -27.13
C LEU A 17 11.29 -10.52 -27.46
N ILE A 18 12.14 -11.07 -26.58
CA ILE A 18 13.58 -11.18 -26.84
C ILE A 18 13.83 -12.04 -28.08
N VAL A 19 13.20 -13.21 -28.18
CA VAL A 19 13.36 -14.11 -29.34
C VAL A 19 12.94 -13.41 -30.62
N PHE A 20 11.81 -12.69 -30.60
CA PHE A 20 11.35 -11.93 -31.76
C PHE A 20 12.30 -10.77 -32.13
N GLY A 21 12.84 -10.07 -31.13
CA GLY A 21 13.82 -9.00 -31.32
C GLY A 21 15.19 -9.49 -31.81
N VAL A 22 15.59 -10.73 -31.48
CA VAL A 22 16.82 -11.35 -31.99
C VAL A 22 16.67 -11.76 -33.45
N ILE A 23 15.47 -12.20 -33.86
CA ILE A 23 15.19 -12.58 -35.26
C ILE A 23 15.18 -11.35 -36.18
N SER A 24 14.74 -10.20 -35.67
CA SER A 24 14.73 -8.94 -36.41
C SER A 24 15.72 -7.95 -35.78
N GLU A 25 16.99 -8.00 -36.23
CA GLU A 25 18.10 -7.19 -35.71
C GLU A 25 17.79 -5.70 -35.61
N GLU A 26 16.97 -5.17 -36.52
CA GLU A 26 16.55 -3.76 -36.52
C GLU A 26 15.71 -3.35 -35.30
N PHE A 27 15.02 -4.30 -34.66
CA PHE A 27 14.10 -4.05 -33.55
C PHE A 27 14.66 -4.43 -32.19
N ILE A 28 15.86 -5.00 -32.12
CA ILE A 28 16.43 -5.51 -30.87
C ILE A 28 16.58 -4.42 -29.80
N PHE A 29 16.98 -3.21 -30.22
CA PHE A 29 17.11 -2.05 -29.32
C PHE A 29 15.75 -1.59 -28.78
N VAL A 30 14.72 -1.58 -29.62
CA VAL A 30 13.36 -1.20 -29.23
C VAL A 30 12.80 -2.21 -28.24
N VAL A 31 12.97 -3.51 -28.53
CA VAL A 31 12.55 -4.60 -27.64
C VAL A 31 13.25 -4.50 -26.29
N LEU A 32 14.58 -4.33 -26.27
CA LEU A 32 15.36 -4.19 -25.04
C LEU A 32 14.93 -2.96 -24.23
N PHE A 33 14.60 -1.85 -24.89
CA PHE A 33 14.08 -0.65 -24.24
C PHE A 33 12.74 -0.90 -23.53
N PHE A 34 11.79 -1.58 -24.17
CA PHE A 34 10.51 -1.94 -23.55
C PHE A 34 10.68 -2.91 -22.37
N ILE A 35 11.60 -3.87 -22.49
CA ILE A 35 11.93 -4.79 -21.40
C ILE A 35 12.52 -4.01 -20.22
N LEU A 36 13.47 -3.11 -20.47
CA LEU A 36 14.06 -2.27 -19.42
C LEU A 36 13.02 -1.40 -18.72
N ILE A 37 12.08 -0.80 -19.45
CA ILE A 37 10.98 -0.03 -18.84
C ILE A 37 10.11 -0.93 -17.99
N TYR A 38 9.69 -2.08 -18.51
CA TYR A 38 8.80 -2.99 -17.78
C TYR A 38 9.42 -3.48 -16.47
N TRP A 39 10.67 -3.96 -16.53
CA TRP A 39 11.38 -4.45 -15.36
C TRP A 39 11.80 -3.33 -14.42
N GLY A 40 12.21 -2.17 -14.95
CA GLY A 40 12.52 -0.98 -14.17
C GLY A 40 11.30 -0.50 -13.37
N VAL A 41 10.15 -0.35 -14.02
CA VAL A 41 8.89 0.03 -13.35
C VAL A 41 8.47 -1.00 -12.32
N ARG A 42 8.67 -2.30 -12.59
CA ARG A 42 8.34 -3.38 -11.63
C ARG A 42 9.24 -3.33 -10.40
N ILE A 43 10.54 -3.12 -10.56
CA ILE A 43 11.50 -2.98 -9.45
C ILE A 43 11.17 -1.73 -8.63
N ILE A 44 10.94 -0.59 -9.30
CA ILE A 44 10.58 0.66 -8.64
C ILE A 44 9.26 0.52 -7.88
N LYS A 45 8.22 -0.07 -8.48
CA LYS A 45 6.95 -0.35 -7.78
C LYS A 45 7.12 -1.29 -6.60
N ASN A 46 7.93 -2.34 -6.72
CA ASN A 46 8.19 -3.28 -5.63
C ASN A 46 8.91 -2.60 -4.45
N ASN A 47 9.85 -1.69 -4.74
CA ASN A 47 10.54 -0.90 -3.71
C ASN A 47 9.62 0.16 -3.09
N ILE A 48 8.76 0.80 -3.88
CA ILE A 48 7.73 1.74 -3.38
C ILE A 48 6.70 1.01 -2.51
N SER A 49 6.30 -0.22 -2.85
CA SER A 49 5.44 -1.01 -1.98
C SER A 49 6.12 -1.38 -0.66
N PHE A 50 7.44 -1.61 -0.64
CA PHE A 50 8.18 -1.86 0.59
C PHE A 50 8.18 -0.64 1.52
N ILE A 51 8.38 0.56 0.96
CA ILE A 51 8.34 1.82 1.71
C ILE A 51 6.91 2.14 2.18
N ASN A 52 5.89 1.85 1.36
CA ASN A 52 4.49 2.04 1.73
C ASN A 52 3.98 0.99 2.72
N PHE A 53 4.61 -0.18 2.81
CA PHE A 53 4.34 -1.19 3.83
C PHE A 53 4.82 -0.67 5.19
N ASP A 54 6.08 -0.21 5.27
CA ASP A 54 6.67 0.40 6.47
C ASP A 54 5.94 1.67 6.95
N ARG A 55 5.26 2.38 6.04
CA ARG A 55 4.42 3.55 6.38
C ARG A 55 3.01 3.18 6.82
N ARG A 56 2.44 2.07 6.35
CA ARG A 56 1.13 1.60 6.81
C ARG A 56 1.22 1.01 8.21
N ASP A 57 2.28 0.25 8.48
CA ASP A 57 2.50 -0.35 9.80
C ASP A 57 2.72 0.71 10.90
N ARG A 58 3.23 1.91 10.55
CA ARG A 58 3.38 3.05 11.48
C ARG A 58 2.21 4.04 11.51
N ALA A 59 1.28 3.98 10.55
CA ALA A 59 0.11 4.85 10.52
C ALA A 59 -1.12 4.20 11.20
N GLU A 60 -1.03 2.93 11.58
CA GLU A 60 -2.09 2.14 12.22
C GLU A 60 -1.84 1.89 13.72
N GLU A 61 -1.00 2.71 14.37
CA GLU A 61 -0.83 2.75 15.84
C GLU A 61 -1.61 3.91 16.50
N MET A 62 -2.78 4.24 15.96
CA MET A 62 -3.87 4.67 16.83
C MET A 62 -4.88 3.54 16.75
N PRO A 63 -5.05 2.73 17.81
CA PRO A 63 -5.88 1.54 17.72
C PRO A 63 -7.27 2.00 17.26
N ASP A 64 -7.79 1.41 16.18
CA ASP A 64 -9.11 1.75 15.64
C ASP A 64 -10.21 1.76 16.72
N SER A 65 -9.99 1.01 17.81
CA SER A 65 -10.78 1.06 19.05
C SER A 65 -10.86 2.47 19.64
N LEU A 66 -9.74 3.18 19.80
CA LEU A 66 -9.68 4.50 20.42
C LEU A 66 -10.36 5.57 19.57
N ALA A 67 -10.15 5.54 18.25
CA ALA A 67 -10.81 6.45 17.33
C ALA A 67 -12.34 6.23 17.32
N ASN A 68 -12.77 4.97 17.36
CA ASN A 68 -14.18 4.59 17.43
C ASN A 68 -14.81 4.96 18.80
N GLU A 69 -14.07 4.80 19.89
CA GLU A 69 -14.51 5.18 21.24
C GLU A 69 -14.62 6.70 21.42
N LEU A 70 -13.67 7.47 20.88
CA LEU A 70 -13.75 8.93 20.82
C LEU A 70 -14.94 9.40 19.98
N ALA A 71 -15.22 8.75 18.85
CA ALA A 71 -16.39 9.05 18.03
C ALA A 71 -17.70 8.75 18.77
N LYS A 72 -17.76 7.65 19.52
CA LYS A 72 -18.92 7.29 20.35
C LYS A 72 -19.15 8.29 21.48
N LEU A 73 -18.09 8.76 22.14
CA LEU A 73 -18.17 9.80 23.16
C LEU A 73 -18.66 11.14 22.59
N ALA A 74 -18.18 11.52 21.40
CA ALA A 74 -18.64 12.73 20.72
C ALA A 74 -20.12 12.65 20.35
N TYR A 75 -20.60 11.48 19.93
CA TYR A 75 -22.01 11.23 19.68
C TYR A 75 -22.85 11.35 20.96
N LEU A 76 -22.41 10.76 22.08
CA LEU A 76 -23.12 10.84 23.36
C LEU A 76 -23.27 12.28 23.86
N ARG A 77 -22.24 13.11 23.67
CA ARG A 77 -22.28 14.55 23.94
C ARG A 77 -23.32 15.25 23.06
N GLN A 78 -23.32 15.00 21.76
CA GLN A 78 -24.29 15.60 20.83
C GLN A 78 -25.74 15.22 21.16
N THR A 79 -25.96 13.99 21.65
CA THR A 79 -27.28 13.52 22.09
C THR A 79 -27.69 14.06 23.47
N GLY A 80 -26.82 14.82 24.16
CA GLY A 80 -27.09 15.39 25.47
C GLY A 80 -27.14 14.35 26.61
N VAL A 81 -26.62 13.15 26.37
CA VAL A 81 -26.60 12.05 27.35
C VAL A 81 -25.51 12.26 28.39
N ILE A 82 -24.43 12.95 28.02
CA ILE A 82 -23.32 13.31 28.92
C ILE A 82 -23.07 14.82 28.86
N THR A 83 -22.63 15.38 29.99
CA THR A 83 -22.25 16.79 30.12
C THR A 83 -20.82 17.04 29.58
N GLU A 84 -20.46 18.31 29.36
CA GLU A 84 -19.13 18.70 28.84
C GLU A 84 -18.00 18.20 29.75
N ASP A 85 -18.21 18.28 31.06
CA ASP A 85 -17.20 17.93 32.05
C ASP A 85 -16.95 16.41 32.07
N GLU A 86 -18.02 15.61 31.91
CA GLU A 86 -17.94 14.15 31.80
C GLU A 86 -17.28 13.71 30.49
N PHE A 87 -17.53 14.44 29.39
CA PHE A 87 -16.86 14.20 28.12
C PHE A 87 -15.34 14.44 28.22
N LEU A 88 -14.92 15.56 28.84
CA LEU A 88 -13.51 15.88 29.01
C LEU A 88 -12.79 14.88 29.91
N PHE A 89 -13.44 14.41 30.98
CA PHE A 89 -12.92 13.38 31.87
C PHE A 89 -12.75 12.01 31.18
N CYS A 90 -13.73 11.58 30.38
CA CYS A 90 -13.64 10.33 29.63
C CYS A 90 -12.59 10.40 28.51
N LYS A 91 -12.49 11.56 27.84
CA LYS A 91 -11.49 11.79 26.80
C LYS A 91 -10.06 11.72 27.35
N SER A 92 -9.77 12.35 28.50
CA SER A 92 -8.44 12.29 29.11
C SER A 92 -8.07 10.87 29.53
N LYS A 93 -9.02 10.13 30.12
CA LYS A 93 -8.80 8.74 30.55
C LYS A 93 -8.51 7.77 29.39
N LEU A 94 -9.10 8.00 28.22
CA LEU A 94 -8.80 7.23 27.01
C LEU A 94 -7.43 7.57 26.42
N LEU A 95 -7.04 8.84 26.46
CA LEU A 95 -5.74 9.30 25.95
C LEU A 95 -4.55 8.89 26.85
N ASP A 96 -4.81 8.59 28.12
CA ASP A 96 -3.82 8.12 29.11
C ASP A 96 -3.65 6.59 29.14
N GLN A 97 -4.40 5.84 28.32
CA GLN A 97 -4.38 4.37 28.24
C GLN A 97 -3.41 3.86 27.17
#